data_AF-A0A7C3TRH5-F1
#
_entry.id   AF-A0A7C3TRH5-F1
#
_cell.length_a   1.000
_cell.length_b   1.000
_cell.length_c   1.000
_cell.angle_alpha   90.00
_cell.angle_beta   90.00
_cell.angle_gamma   90.00
#
_symmetry.space_group_name_H-M   'P 1'
#
loop_
_entity.id
_entity.type
_entity.pdbx_description
1 polymer ?
#
loop_
_entity_poly.entity_id
_entity_poly.type
_entity_poly.pdbx_seq_one_letter_code
_entity_poly.pdbx_strand_id
1 'polypeptide(L)'
;MIPEYKDVNAKIQANARYGKDRIQDFLIIPVGEFEKICLFAAEQMGYFVEKRHIESGEKMFLEVHEQGKIKGRRLLLGFYRVHNPVGETLLLDFDKRRESAGLKEGEVYSATGFTPNAVKFVLERPIKIFGKSQVMKILKSFENRFLSKK
;
A
#
# COMPACT_ATOMS: atom_id res chain seq x y z
N MET A 1 26.43 24.44 34.32
CA MET A 1 25.18 24.10 33.62
C MET A 1 25.57 23.27 32.41
N ILE A 2 25.43 21.95 32.48
CA ILE A 2 25.87 21.03 31.41
C ILE A 2 24.60 20.59 30.70
N PRO A 3 24.40 20.92 29.40
CA PRO A 3 23.19 20.55 28.69
C PRO A 3 23.08 19.02 28.59
N GLU A 4 21.89 18.52 28.89
CA GLU A 4 21.55 17.11 29.05
C GLU A 4 21.76 16.31 27.76
N TYR A 5 22.85 15.54 27.73
CA TYR A 5 23.22 14.61 26.66
C TYR A 5 22.23 13.44 26.47
N LYS A 6 21.17 13.36 27.28
CA LYS A 6 20.16 12.27 27.25
C LYS A 6 19.15 12.42 26.12
N ASP A 7 18.84 13.65 25.67
CA ASP A 7 17.85 13.87 24.62
C ASP A 7 18.35 13.60 23.20
N VAL A 8 19.67 13.67 22.99
CA VAL A 8 20.26 13.43 21.68
C VAL A 8 20.24 11.93 21.34
N ASN A 9 20.49 11.05 22.32
CA ASN A 9 20.43 9.60 22.10
C ASN A 9 18.99 9.08 21.89
N ALA A 10 17.99 9.66 22.54
CA ALA A 10 16.59 9.30 22.29
C ALA A 10 16.12 9.75 20.89
N LYS A 11 16.53 10.94 20.45
CA LYS A 11 16.28 11.42 19.08
C LYS A 11 17.07 10.63 18.03
N ILE A 12 18.29 10.21 18.33
CA ILE A 12 19.07 9.34 17.46
C ILE A 12 18.45 7.95 17.40
N GLN A 13 17.95 7.36 18.50
CA GLN A 13 17.28 6.05 18.44
C GLN A 13 15.91 6.08 17.74
N ALA A 14 15.16 7.19 17.86
CA ALA A 14 13.94 7.40 17.07
C ALA A 14 14.25 7.65 15.58
N ASN A 15 15.34 8.35 15.25
CA ASN A 15 15.79 8.59 13.88
C ASN A 15 16.59 7.41 13.27
N ALA A 16 17.16 6.52 14.06
CA ALA A 16 18.00 5.41 13.61
C ALA A 16 17.22 4.11 13.37
N ARG A 17 15.98 4.00 13.86
CA ARG A 17 15.11 2.85 13.53
C ARG A 17 14.60 2.87 12.10
N TYR A 18 14.64 4.02 11.42
CA TYR A 18 14.03 4.21 10.10
C TYR A 18 15.09 4.67 9.10
N GLY A 19 15.78 3.70 8.49
CA GLY A 19 16.73 3.97 7.42
C GLY A 19 16.06 4.66 6.22
N LYS A 20 16.88 5.20 5.31
CA LYS A 20 16.46 5.85 4.05
C LYS A 20 15.58 4.96 3.13
N ASP A 21 15.37 3.69 3.45
CA ASP A 21 14.58 2.73 2.67
C ASP A 21 13.50 2.03 3.53
N ARG A 22 12.39 2.75 3.79
CA ARG A 22 11.26 2.34 4.65
C ARG A 22 10.40 1.19 4.11
N ILE A 23 10.84 0.59 3.01
CA ILE A 23 10.15 -0.57 2.42
C ILE A 23 10.31 -1.79 3.31
N GLN A 24 11.47 -1.95 3.95
CA GLN A 24 11.66 -3.03 4.89
C GLN A 24 10.65 -2.92 6.04
N ASP A 25 10.40 -1.71 6.54
CA ASP A 25 9.39 -1.46 7.57
C ASP A 25 8.00 -1.86 7.07
N PHE A 26 7.62 -1.46 5.86
CA PHE A 26 6.33 -1.84 5.25
C PHE A 26 6.13 -3.35 5.10
N LEU A 27 7.21 -4.11 4.90
CA LEU A 27 7.14 -5.58 4.84
C LEU A 27 6.89 -6.20 6.22
N ILE A 28 7.39 -5.59 7.30
CA ILE A 28 7.38 -6.18 8.66
C ILE A 28 6.41 -5.53 9.65
N ILE A 29 5.72 -4.44 9.28
CA ILE A 29 4.75 -3.78 10.16
C ILE A 29 3.66 -4.75 10.68
N PRO A 30 3.05 -4.50 11.84
CA PRO A 30 1.91 -5.28 12.30
C PRO A 30 0.74 -5.24 11.29
N VAL A 31 -0.02 -6.34 11.16
CA VAL A 31 -1.16 -6.44 10.23
C VAL A 31 -2.16 -5.31 10.41
N GLY A 32 -2.46 -4.92 11.65
CA GLY A 32 -3.39 -3.83 11.94
C GLY A 32 -2.86 -2.44 11.53
N GLU A 33 -1.55 -2.25 11.46
CA GLU A 33 -0.94 -1.01 10.95
C GLU A 33 -0.93 -1.01 9.43
N PHE A 34 -0.61 -2.15 8.82
CA PHE A 34 -0.72 -2.35 7.38
C PHE A 34 -2.14 -2.03 6.87
N GLU A 35 -3.16 -2.54 7.54
CA GLU A 35 -4.55 -2.24 7.23
C GLU A 35 -4.86 -0.74 7.29
N LYS A 36 -4.42 -0.05 8.36
CA LYS A 36 -4.62 1.41 8.50
C LYS A 36 -3.97 2.18 7.36
N ILE A 37 -2.77 1.78 6.93
CA ILE A 37 -2.07 2.40 5.82
C ILE A 37 -2.84 2.19 4.51
N CYS A 38 -3.32 0.98 4.23
CA CYS A 38 -4.09 0.69 3.02
C CYS A 38 -5.41 1.49 2.95
N LEU A 39 -6.13 1.58 4.07
CA LEU A 39 -7.37 2.37 4.16
C LEU A 39 -7.08 3.88 3.97
N PHE A 40 -6.04 4.38 4.62
CA PHE A 40 -5.59 5.76 4.42
C PHE A 40 -5.17 6.02 2.97
N ALA A 41 -4.48 5.08 2.34
CA ALA A 41 -4.07 5.20 0.95
C ALA A 41 -5.29 5.35 0.03
N ALA A 42 -6.31 4.50 0.20
CA ALA A 42 -7.56 4.59 -0.57
C ALA A 42 -8.23 5.96 -0.39
N GLU A 43 -8.33 6.46 0.84
CA GLU A 43 -8.89 7.78 1.14
C GLU A 43 -8.09 8.91 0.45
N GLN A 44 -6.76 8.90 0.55
CA GLN A 44 -5.90 9.90 -0.09
C GLN A 44 -5.98 9.90 -1.62
N MET A 45 -6.28 8.74 -2.21
CA MET A 45 -6.50 8.60 -3.64
C MET A 45 -7.92 9.03 -4.07
N GLY A 46 -8.74 9.53 -3.13
CA GLY A 46 -10.08 10.04 -3.41
C GLY A 46 -11.14 8.93 -3.48
N TYR A 47 -10.89 7.79 -2.85
CA TYR A 47 -11.82 6.67 -2.85
C TYR A 47 -12.52 6.47 -1.51
N PHE A 48 -13.75 5.98 -1.56
CA PHE A 48 -14.46 5.41 -0.41
C PHE A 48 -14.35 3.89 -0.48
N VAL A 49 -14.04 3.26 0.66
CA VAL A 49 -13.89 1.81 0.77
C VAL A 49 -15.24 1.16 1.08
N GLU A 50 -15.74 0.33 0.17
CA GLU A 50 -17.01 -0.40 0.34
C GLU A 50 -16.79 -1.73 1.07
N LYS A 51 -15.75 -2.46 0.67
CA LYS A 51 -15.39 -3.75 1.26
C LYS A 51 -13.88 -3.88 1.40
N ARG A 52 -13.48 -4.63 2.42
CA ARG A 52 -12.09 -4.95 2.73
C ARG A 52 -11.92 -6.46 2.90
N HIS A 53 -10.83 -6.98 2.35
CA HIS A 53 -10.43 -8.37 2.53
C HIS A 53 -8.93 -8.42 2.79
N ILE A 54 -8.52 -9.05 3.89
CA ILE A 54 -7.12 -9.31 4.21
C ILE A 54 -6.86 -10.79 3.94
N GLU A 55 -5.83 -11.07 3.15
CA GLU A 55 -5.39 -12.43 2.84
C GLU A 55 -3.99 -12.64 3.43
N SER A 56 -3.88 -13.63 4.31
CA SER A 56 -2.62 -14.07 4.94
C SER A 56 -1.84 -12.95 5.67
N GLY A 57 -2.47 -11.81 5.94
CA GLY A 57 -1.82 -10.63 6.48
C GLY A 57 -0.90 -9.90 5.49
N GLU A 58 -0.47 -10.51 4.39
CA GLU A 58 0.47 -9.94 3.42
C GLU A 58 -0.20 -9.17 2.28
N LYS A 59 -1.48 -9.44 2.03
CA LYS A 59 -2.24 -8.82 0.95
C LYS A 59 -3.52 -8.23 1.50
N MET A 60 -3.85 -7.04 1.05
CA MET A 60 -5.13 -6.40 1.33
C MET A 60 -5.80 -6.02 0.03
N PHE A 61 -7.06 -6.40 -0.12
CA PHE A 61 -7.91 -6.05 -1.24
C PHE A 61 -9.03 -5.13 -0.77
N LEU A 62 -9.24 -4.02 -1.47
CA LEU A 62 -10.29 -3.06 -1.18
C LEU A 62 -11.17 -2.88 -2.42
N GLU A 63 -12.46 -3.18 -2.29
CA GLU A 63 -13.45 -2.74 -3.28
C GLU A 63 -13.77 -1.28 -2.97
N VAL A 64 -13.56 -0.39 -3.94
CA VAL A 64 -13.69 1.05 -3.71
C VAL A 64 -14.50 1.75 -4.80
N HIS A 65 -15.03 2.93 -4.47
CA HIS A 65 -15.63 3.86 -5.43
C HIS A 65 -15.11 5.29 -5.27
N GLU A 66 -15.09 6.07 -6.35
CA GLU A 66 -14.70 7.49 -6.29
C GLU A 66 -15.64 8.32 -5.39
N GLN A 67 -15.05 9.09 -4.48
CA GLN A 67 -15.77 10.05 -3.66
C GLN A 67 -16.37 11.18 -4.50
N GLY A 68 -17.52 11.71 -4.07
CA GLY A 68 -18.14 12.90 -4.66
C GLY A 68 -18.86 12.68 -5.98
N LYS A 69 -18.97 11.44 -6.48
CA LYS A 69 -19.71 11.12 -7.71
C LYS A 69 -20.77 10.04 -7.45
N ILE A 70 -22.03 10.35 -7.79
CA ILE A 70 -23.19 9.44 -7.62
C ILE A 70 -23.01 8.11 -8.40
N LYS A 71 -22.30 8.15 -9.54
CA LYS A 71 -21.87 6.96 -10.30
C LYS A 71 -20.34 6.96 -10.44
N GLY A 72 -19.65 7.08 -9.31
CA GLY A 72 -18.18 7.07 -9.27
C GLY A 72 -17.58 5.80 -9.87
N ARG A 73 -16.38 5.93 -10.44
CA ARG A 73 -15.59 4.79 -10.91
C ARG A 73 -15.42 3.80 -9.76
N ARG A 74 -15.79 2.54 -9.98
CA ARG A 74 -15.60 1.43 -9.02
C ARG A 74 -14.45 0.55 -9.49
N LEU A 75 -13.55 0.20 -8.59
CA LEU A 75 -12.39 -0.63 -8.90
C LEU A 75 -11.88 -1.40 -7.69
N LEU A 76 -11.03 -2.40 -7.96
CA LEU A 76 -10.36 -3.18 -6.92
C LEU A 76 -8.97 -2.59 -6.65
N LEU A 77 -8.66 -2.23 -5.42
CA LEU A 77 -7.28 -1.93 -5.01
C LEU A 77 -6.66 -3.19 -4.39
N GLY A 78 -5.41 -3.50 -4.74
CA GLY A 78 -4.62 -4.57 -4.14
C GLY A 78 -3.32 -4.01 -3.56
N PHE A 79 -3.08 -4.18 -2.27
CA PHE A 79 -1.84 -3.77 -1.61
C PHE A 79 -1.07 -5.02 -1.18
N TYR A 80 0.12 -5.20 -1.74
CA TYR A 80 0.96 -6.38 -1.49
C TYR A 80 2.21 -5.97 -0.75
N ARG A 81 2.42 -6.56 0.43
CA ARG A 81 3.64 -6.41 1.23
C ARG A 81 4.44 -7.71 1.27
N VAL A 82 4.64 -8.29 0.08
CA VAL A 82 5.40 -9.54 -0.12
C VAL A 82 6.88 -9.26 -0.28
N HIS A 83 7.74 -10.20 0.12
CA HIS A 83 9.21 -10.05 0.05
C HIS A 83 9.80 -10.26 -1.35
N ASN A 84 9.10 -10.99 -2.22
CA ASN A 84 9.53 -11.24 -3.59
C ASN A 84 8.82 -10.30 -4.58
N PRO A 85 9.40 -9.99 -5.74
CA PRO A 85 8.70 -9.27 -6.80
C PRO A 85 7.39 -9.96 -7.17
N VAL A 86 6.35 -9.17 -7.44
CA VAL A 86 5.02 -9.69 -7.76
C VAL A 86 5.06 -10.35 -9.14
N GLY A 87 4.78 -11.65 -9.16
CA GLY A 87 4.70 -12.44 -10.37
C GLY A 87 3.32 -12.47 -11.01
N GLU A 88 3.24 -13.06 -12.20
CA GLU A 88 2.01 -13.20 -12.97
C GLU A 88 0.91 -13.96 -12.20
N THR A 89 1.25 -15.04 -11.50
CA THR A 89 0.28 -15.83 -10.71
C THR A 89 -0.48 -14.98 -9.69
N LEU A 90 0.20 -14.08 -8.99
CA LEU A 90 -0.44 -13.19 -8.00
C LEU A 90 -1.35 -12.14 -8.66
N LEU A 91 -1.04 -11.72 -9.89
CA LEU A 91 -1.88 -10.82 -10.67
C LEU A 91 -3.05 -11.55 -11.32
N LEU A 92 -2.89 -12.82 -11.69
CA LEU A 92 -3.99 -13.66 -12.14
C LEU A 92 -5.01 -13.88 -11.02
N ASP A 93 -4.55 -14.14 -9.80
CA ASP A 93 -5.43 -14.26 -8.64
C ASP A 93 -6.16 -12.94 -8.33
N PHE A 94 -5.47 -11.81 -8.45
CA PHE A 94 -6.07 -10.49 -8.36
C PHE A 94 -7.15 -10.27 -9.42
N ASP A 95 -6.86 -10.63 -10.68
CA ASP A 95 -7.75 -10.43 -11.81
C ASP A 95 -9.03 -11.25 -11.66
N LYS A 96 -8.91 -12.51 -11.24
CA LYS A 96 -10.06 -13.36 -10.90
C LYS A 96 -10.92 -12.76 -9.79
N ARG A 97 -10.30 -12.18 -8.77
CA ARG A 97 -11.02 -11.48 -7.68
C ARG A 97 -11.76 -10.24 -8.19
N ARG A 98 -11.10 -9.44 -9.04
CA ARG A 98 -11.68 -8.26 -9.70
C ARG A 98 -12.92 -8.65 -10.51
N GLU A 99 -12.82 -9.70 -11.32
CA GLU A 99 -13.93 -10.19 -12.14
C GLU A 99 -15.06 -10.75 -11.29
N SER A 100 -14.74 -11.53 -10.25
CA SER A 100 -15.73 -12.09 -9.31
C SER A 100 -16.49 -11.00 -8.55
N ALA A 101 -15.85 -9.86 -8.29
CA ALA A 101 -16.49 -8.69 -7.69
C ALA A 101 -17.28 -7.83 -8.70
N GLY A 102 -17.28 -8.19 -9.99
CA GLY A 102 -17.94 -7.43 -11.05
C GLY A 102 -17.28 -6.08 -11.35
N LEU A 103 -16.00 -5.93 -11.03
CA LEU A 103 -15.26 -4.68 -11.18
C LEU A 103 -14.52 -4.64 -12.51
N LYS A 104 -14.61 -3.52 -13.23
CA LYS A 104 -14.01 -3.40 -14.56
C LYS A 104 -12.51 -3.16 -14.53
N GLU A 105 -12.02 -2.52 -13.47
CA GLU A 105 -10.64 -2.07 -13.37
C GLU A 105 -10.05 -2.44 -12.01
N GLY A 106 -8.73 -2.49 -11.94
CA GLY A 106 -8.03 -2.67 -10.68
C GLY A 106 -6.65 -2.02 -10.66
N GLU A 107 -6.14 -1.78 -9.46
CA GLU A 107 -4.86 -1.14 -9.21
C GLU A 107 -4.10 -1.92 -8.14
N VAL A 108 -2.86 -2.33 -8.44
CA VAL A 108 -2.03 -3.13 -7.53
C VAL A 108 -0.78 -2.36 -7.12
N TYR A 109 -0.51 -2.31 -5.82
CA TYR A 109 0.61 -1.60 -5.21
C TYR A 109 1.54 -2.61 -4.55
N SER A 110 2.82 -2.58 -4.89
CA SER A 110 3.84 -3.42 -4.26
C SER A 110 5.15 -2.68 -4.07
N ALA A 111 5.79 -2.91 -2.91
CA ALA A 111 7.08 -2.32 -2.58
C ALA A 111 8.26 -3.05 -3.24
N THR A 112 8.10 -4.31 -3.62
CA THR A 112 9.14 -5.16 -4.23
C THR A 112 9.15 -5.14 -5.75
N GLY A 113 8.22 -4.39 -6.36
CA GLY A 113 8.07 -4.29 -7.80
C GLY A 113 7.39 -5.51 -8.42
N PHE A 114 7.52 -5.64 -9.74
CA PHE A 114 6.81 -6.61 -10.56
C PHE A 114 7.80 -7.31 -11.49
N THR A 115 7.61 -8.61 -11.74
CA THR A 115 8.42 -9.34 -12.70
C THR A 115 8.11 -8.91 -14.14
N PRO A 116 9.01 -9.13 -15.11
CA PRO A 116 8.72 -8.81 -16.51
C PRO A 116 7.46 -9.49 -17.06
N ASN A 117 7.18 -10.72 -16.64
CA ASN A 117 5.96 -11.44 -17.03
C ASN A 117 4.72 -10.79 -16.42
N ALA A 118 4.78 -10.36 -15.16
CA ALA A 118 3.70 -9.62 -14.52
C ALA A 118 3.40 -8.30 -15.23
N VAL A 119 4.44 -7.58 -15.68
CA VAL A 119 4.28 -6.35 -16.48
C VAL A 119 3.60 -6.66 -17.81
N LYS A 120 4.03 -7.70 -18.53
CA LYS A 120 3.40 -8.12 -19.79
C LYS A 120 1.93 -8.51 -19.59
N PHE A 121 1.63 -9.26 -18.52
CA PHE A 121 0.29 -9.72 -18.18
C PHE A 121 -0.71 -8.56 -18.05
N VAL A 122 -0.29 -7.42 -17.49
CA VAL A 122 -1.19 -6.27 -17.29
C VAL A 122 -1.35 -5.38 -18.50
N LEU A 123 -0.48 -5.46 -19.52
CA LEU A 123 -0.61 -4.65 -20.75
C LEU A 123 -1.91 -4.95 -21.51
N GLU A 124 -2.45 -6.15 -21.37
CA GLU A 124 -3.66 -6.62 -22.06
C GLU A 124 -4.89 -6.58 -21.15
N ARG A 125 -4.76 -6.06 -19.93
CA ARG A 125 -5.80 -6.12 -18.89
C ARG A 125 -6.08 -4.75 -18.28
N PRO A 126 -7.29 -4.52 -17.75
CA PRO A 126 -7.63 -3.26 -17.08
C PRO A 126 -7.04 -3.20 -15.65
N ILE A 127 -5.76 -3.56 -15.50
CA ILE A 127 -5.02 -3.55 -14.24
C ILE A 127 -3.86 -2.57 -14.36
N LYS A 128 -3.77 -1.62 -13.43
CA LYS A 128 -2.58 -0.76 -13.30
C LYS A 128 -1.72 -1.27 -12.16
N ILE A 129 -0.41 -1.18 -12.34
CA ILE A 129 0.57 -1.61 -11.34
C ILE A 129 1.41 -0.42 -10.88
N PHE A 130 1.66 -0.37 -9.58
CA PHE A 130 2.35 0.72 -8.90
C PHE A 130 3.45 0.15 -7.99
N GLY A 131 4.69 0.53 -8.27
CA GLY A 131 5.84 -0.02 -7.58
C GLY A 131 6.24 0.75 -6.32
N LYS A 132 7.47 0.45 -5.90
CA LYS A 132 8.22 1.06 -4.79
C LYS A 132 7.96 2.56 -4.61
N SER A 133 8.06 3.37 -5.66
CA SER A 133 7.98 4.83 -5.54
C SER A 133 6.59 5.33 -5.12
N GLN A 134 5.51 4.69 -5.56
CA GLN A 134 4.14 5.02 -5.13
C GLN A 134 3.87 4.55 -3.71
N VAL A 135 4.32 3.34 -3.34
CA VAL A 135 4.19 2.85 -1.96
C VAL A 135 4.93 3.78 -1.00
N MET A 136 6.14 4.21 -1.34
CA MET A 136 6.91 5.17 -0.53
C MET A 136 6.19 6.53 -0.37
N LYS A 137 5.48 7.01 -1.39
CA LYS A 137 4.68 8.24 -1.29
C LYS A 137 3.52 8.05 -0.30
N ILE A 138 2.82 6.92 -0.38
CA ILE A 138 1.72 6.58 0.55
C ILE A 138 2.24 6.56 1.99
N LEU A 139 3.36 5.87 2.24
CA LEU A 139 3.95 5.75 3.57
C LEU A 139 4.37 7.10 4.12
N LYS A 140 5.06 7.91 3.32
CA LYS A 140 5.46 9.26 3.73
C LYS A 140 4.25 10.13 4.09
N SER A 141 3.18 10.07 3.31
CA SER A 141 1.94 10.80 3.60
C SER A 141 1.26 10.32 4.88
N PHE A 142 1.26 9.00 5.13
CA PHE A 142 0.68 8.42 6.34
C PHE A 142 1.40 8.92 7.59
N GLU A 143 2.73 8.88 7.60
CA GLU A 143 3.52 9.35 8.74
C GLU A 143 3.35 10.85 9.00
N ASN A 144 3.35 11.67 7.95
CA ASN A 144 3.13 13.11 8.10
C ASN A 144 1.79 13.41 8.79
N ARG A 145 0.75 12.61 8.51
CA ARG A 145 -0.59 12.78 9.12
C ARG A 145 -0.65 12.26 10.56
N PHE A 146 -0.02 11.11 10.84
CA PHE A 146 -0.25 10.36 12.09
C PHE A 146 0.94 10.32 13.05
N LEU A 147 2.18 10.46 12.57
CA LEU A 147 3.39 10.39 13.38
C LEU A 147 4.05 11.76 13.61
N SER A 148 3.79 12.75 12.76
CA SER A 148 4.41 14.08 12.85
C SER A 148 3.73 15.04 13.86
N LYS A 149 2.83 14.55 14.72
CA LYS A 149 2.16 15.31 15.79
C LYS A 149 2.70 14.99 17.20
N LYS A 150 4.01 14.86 17.35
CA LYS A 150 4.68 14.82 18.67
C LYS A 150 5.77 15.87 18.73
#